data_AF-A0A1X9LTA0-F1
#
_entry.id   AF-A0A1X9LTA0-F1
#
_cell.length_a   1.000
_cell.length_b   1.000
_cell.length_c   1.000
_cell.angle_alpha   90.00
_cell.angle_beta   90.00
_cell.angle_gamma   90.00
#
_symmetry.space_group_name_H-M   'P 1'
#
loop_
_entity.id
_entity.type
_entity.pdbx_description
1 polymer ?
#
loop_
_entity_poly.entity_id
_entity_poly.type
_entity_poly.pdbx_seq_one_letter_code
_entity_poly.pdbx_strand_id
1 'polypeptide(L)'
;MTADSTPPTSVGNPAMPPTTSARWASEDPSGVFPTEHGTIGPGRYHPTCRHAGSTRRGEEPMEDQGRLVVLDGLTESNEAVYLFVVSRGKTLVDDVASRFDLPVESAAAELESLRALGLVSREISESGYYSPVDPRFAVTSLLDRLNSELGRVRELIPVLGERFDRTLTATASTDETLVLSDRDTVAAWYVRLQHQALRDFMVFDRPPYVSSPLEPRETTVIGRGVLWRAVYAAQSFERDGAWDEAIRLTERGEQARIVPELPVKLAIADRTTALVSLSVEPGRSDAIVTSSAPLVAALCELFEATWSRAVPVQQARDSVADLESAQRGPTSEEQSLLALMSAGVKDEAAARHLGISVRSLRRRSHDLLVELGADNRFQAGVEAARRGWV
;
A
#
# COMPACT_ATOMS: atom_id res chain seq x y z
N MET A 1 64.86 -47.46 1.93
CA MET A 1 64.83 -48.78 1.25
C MET A 1 63.43 -49.34 1.40
N THR A 2 62.80 -49.61 0.25
CA THR A 2 61.67 -50.54 -0.02
C THR A 2 60.34 -50.26 0.70
N ALA A 3 59.30 -49.74 0.00
CA ALA A 3 58.33 -50.44 -0.90
C ALA A 3 57.31 -51.26 -0.06
N ASP A 4 56.00 -51.36 -0.34
CA ASP A 4 55.26 -51.18 -1.60
C ASP A 4 53.72 -51.26 -1.39
N SER A 5 52.97 -50.81 -2.40
CA SER A 5 51.70 -51.38 -2.93
C SER A 5 50.33 -51.29 -2.19
N THR A 6 49.44 -50.46 -2.76
CA THR A 6 47.98 -50.67 -3.05
C THR A 6 47.84 -51.61 -4.30
N PRO A 7 46.67 -52.05 -4.90
CA PRO A 7 45.21 -51.78 -4.71
C PRO A 7 44.27 -53.05 -4.99
N PRO A 8 43.13 -53.03 -5.75
CA PRO A 8 41.75 -52.55 -5.49
C PRO A 8 40.60 -53.55 -5.84
N THR A 9 39.31 -53.23 -5.54
CA THR A 9 38.08 -53.50 -6.36
C THR A 9 36.86 -52.87 -5.65
N SER A 10 35.76 -52.39 -6.23
CA SER A 10 35.14 -52.45 -7.56
C SER A 10 34.02 -51.38 -7.60
N VAL A 11 33.92 -50.63 -8.69
CA VAL A 11 32.86 -49.63 -8.98
C VAL A 11 31.68 -50.32 -9.67
N GLY A 12 30.47 -50.13 -9.16
CA GLY A 12 29.21 -50.53 -9.80
C GLY A 12 28.48 -49.32 -10.39
N ASN A 13 28.17 -49.38 -11.69
CA ASN A 13 27.49 -48.36 -12.49
C ASN A 13 25.99 -48.70 -12.62
N PRO A 14 25.03 -47.77 -12.45
CA PRO A 14 23.63 -48.05 -12.76
C PRO A 14 23.25 -47.63 -14.19
N ALA A 15 22.62 -48.57 -14.90
CA ALA A 15 22.16 -48.49 -16.28
C ALA A 15 20.83 -47.73 -16.44
N MET A 16 20.69 -47.07 -17.59
CA MET A 16 19.46 -46.47 -18.13
C MET A 16 18.38 -47.52 -18.46
N PRO A 17 17.07 -47.17 -18.39
CA PRO A 17 16.00 -47.93 -19.02
C PRO A 17 15.64 -47.40 -20.43
N PRO A 18 14.99 -48.23 -21.27
CA PRO A 18 14.92 -48.03 -22.71
C PRO A 18 13.70 -47.24 -23.20
N THR A 19 13.87 -46.69 -24.41
CA THR A 19 12.87 -46.13 -25.32
C THR A 19 11.89 -47.20 -25.82
N THR A 20 10.61 -46.85 -25.97
CA THR A 20 9.64 -47.59 -26.78
C THR A 20 8.72 -46.60 -27.51
N SER A 21 8.54 -46.83 -28.79
CA SER A 21 7.87 -45.98 -29.77
C SER A 21 6.43 -46.43 -30.09
N ALA A 22 5.53 -45.43 -30.14
CA ALA A 22 4.35 -45.21 -30.99
C ALA A 22 3.37 -46.34 -31.38
N ARG A 23 2.05 -46.05 -31.25
CA ARG A 23 1.09 -45.87 -32.38
C ARG A 23 -0.37 -45.58 -31.90
N TRP A 24 -1.17 -45.00 -32.82
CA TRP A 24 -2.64 -44.76 -32.87
C TRP A 24 -3.15 -43.56 -32.05
N ALA A 25 -4.11 -42.73 -32.44
CA ALA A 25 -4.94 -42.51 -33.64
C ALA A 25 -5.61 -41.11 -33.43
N SER A 26 -5.54 -40.21 -34.42
CA SER A 26 -6.68 -39.54 -35.08
C SER A 26 -7.85 -39.08 -34.20
N GLU A 27 -7.99 -37.76 -34.01
CA GLU A 27 -9.28 -37.07 -33.89
C GLU A 27 -9.08 -35.55 -34.11
N ASP A 28 -9.73 -35.04 -35.16
CA ASP A 28 -10.05 -33.62 -35.43
C ASP A 28 -11.40 -33.33 -34.73
N PRO A 29 -11.68 -32.12 -34.21
CA PRO A 29 -12.45 -31.20 -35.05
C PRO A 29 -12.20 -29.69 -34.79
N SER A 30 -12.07 -28.93 -35.89
CA SER A 30 -12.76 -27.67 -36.22
C SER A 30 -13.04 -26.62 -35.12
N GLY A 31 -12.56 -25.38 -35.34
CA GLY A 31 -12.95 -24.22 -34.51
C GLY A 31 -12.43 -22.86 -34.98
N VAL A 32 -12.81 -22.47 -36.20
CA VAL A 32 -13.03 -21.11 -36.76
C VAL A 32 -12.53 -19.88 -35.96
N PHE A 33 -11.58 -19.14 -36.53
CA PHE A 33 -11.27 -17.74 -36.21
C PHE A 33 -11.92 -16.81 -37.26
N PRO A 34 -12.68 -15.76 -36.89
CA PRO A 34 -13.08 -14.72 -37.83
C PRO A 34 -12.05 -13.59 -37.88
N THR A 35 -11.56 -13.33 -39.08
CA THR A 35 -10.81 -12.13 -39.49
C THR A 35 -11.81 -11.11 -40.01
N GLU A 36 -11.97 -9.97 -39.35
CA GLU A 36 -12.69 -8.82 -39.92
C GLU A 36 -11.69 -7.70 -40.29
N HIS A 37 -11.39 -7.64 -41.58
CA HIS A 37 -10.81 -6.47 -42.23
C HIS A 37 -11.95 -5.52 -42.62
N GLY A 38 -12.11 -4.44 -41.86
CA GLY A 38 -13.01 -3.32 -42.18
C GLY A 38 -12.25 -2.16 -42.83
N THR A 39 -12.37 -2.04 -44.14
CA THR A 39 -11.88 -0.92 -44.97
C THR A 39 -12.71 0.35 -44.70
N ILE A 40 -12.07 1.48 -44.36
CA ILE A 40 -12.71 2.81 -44.36
C ILE A 40 -11.96 3.70 -45.35
N GLY A 41 -12.67 4.13 -46.40
CA GLY A 41 -12.20 5.06 -47.43
C GLY A 41 -12.31 6.54 -47.02
N PRO A 42 -11.64 7.46 -47.74
CA PRO A 42 -11.43 8.83 -47.30
C PRO A 42 -12.59 9.76 -47.68
N GLY A 43 -13.24 10.36 -46.67
CA GLY A 43 -14.28 11.37 -46.81
C GLY A 43 -13.69 12.79 -46.85
N ARG A 44 -14.11 13.54 -47.87
CA ARG A 44 -13.56 14.82 -48.33
C ARG A 44 -13.82 16.01 -47.40
N TYR A 45 -12.82 16.87 -47.31
CA TYR A 45 -12.90 18.28 -46.91
C TYR A 45 -13.78 19.10 -47.87
N HIS A 46 -14.63 19.98 -47.32
CA HIS A 46 -15.00 21.25 -47.95
C HIS A 46 -15.24 22.31 -46.85
N PRO A 47 -14.73 23.55 -47.00
CA PRO A 47 -14.86 24.61 -46.01
C PRO A 47 -16.05 25.52 -46.33
N THR A 48 -16.75 26.01 -45.31
CA THR A 48 -17.59 27.20 -45.45
C THR A 48 -17.46 28.09 -44.23
N CYS A 49 -16.77 29.21 -44.40
CA CYS A 49 -16.86 30.38 -43.53
C CYS A 49 -18.23 31.06 -43.69
N ARG A 50 -18.88 31.42 -42.57
CA ARG A 50 -19.79 32.57 -42.49
C ARG A 50 -19.62 33.29 -41.16
N HIS A 51 -19.65 34.61 -41.26
CA HIS A 51 -19.38 35.61 -40.24
C HIS A 51 -20.52 35.82 -39.22
N ALA A 52 -20.08 36.34 -38.07
CA ALA A 52 -20.71 37.33 -37.19
C ALA A 52 -21.74 36.87 -36.14
N GLY A 53 -21.34 37.01 -34.88
CA GLY A 53 -22.19 36.99 -33.69
C GLY A 53 -21.38 37.39 -32.47
N SER A 54 -21.25 38.70 -32.24
CA SER A 54 -20.69 39.27 -31.01
C SER A 54 -21.61 38.97 -29.83
N THR A 55 -21.14 38.17 -28.88
CA THR A 55 -21.74 38.05 -27.54
C THR A 55 -20.64 37.92 -26.49
N ARG A 56 -20.57 38.96 -25.65
CA ARG A 56 -20.06 39.03 -24.28
C ARG A 56 -18.92 38.08 -23.90
N ARG A 57 -17.73 38.66 -23.82
CA ARG A 57 -16.53 38.15 -23.17
C ARG A 57 -16.83 37.85 -21.69
N GLY A 58 -17.26 36.63 -21.41
CA GLY A 58 -17.08 36.02 -20.11
C GLY A 58 -15.59 35.70 -19.97
N GLU A 59 -15.03 35.99 -18.81
CA GLU A 59 -13.70 35.55 -18.41
C GLU A 59 -13.71 34.03 -18.29
N GLU A 60 -13.33 33.35 -19.37
CA GLU A 60 -12.85 31.97 -19.30
C GLU A 60 -11.36 32.01 -18.93
N PRO A 61 -10.89 31.18 -17.99
CA PRO A 61 -9.48 31.13 -17.62
C PRO A 61 -8.69 30.59 -18.82
N MET A 62 -7.92 31.47 -19.44
CA MET A 62 -7.00 31.17 -20.53
C MET A 62 -5.86 30.31 -19.98
N GLU A 63 -6.10 28.99 -19.99
CA GLU A 63 -5.22 27.98 -20.55
C GLU A 63 -3.77 27.94 -20.04
N ASP A 64 -3.53 26.97 -19.13
CA ASP A 64 -2.27 26.28 -18.85
C ASP A 64 -1.80 25.47 -20.08
N GLN A 65 -1.67 26.14 -21.24
CA GLN A 65 -1.27 25.52 -22.49
C GLN A 65 0.24 25.58 -22.66
N GLY A 66 0.90 24.49 -22.28
CA GLY A 66 2.24 24.16 -22.76
C GLY A 66 3.41 24.65 -21.91
N ARG A 67 3.33 24.56 -20.58
CA ARG A 67 4.52 24.76 -19.73
C ARG A 67 5.52 23.61 -19.92
N LEU A 68 6.76 23.94 -20.28
CA LEU A 68 7.88 23.00 -20.43
C LEU A 68 8.43 22.54 -19.06
N VAL A 69 8.06 23.22 -17.97
CA VAL A 69 8.51 23.02 -16.57
C VAL A 69 8.16 21.64 -15.99
N VAL A 70 7.36 20.83 -16.69
CA VAL A 70 7.03 19.46 -16.29
C VAL A 70 8.22 18.50 -16.41
N LEU A 71 9.30 18.89 -17.09
CA LEU A 71 10.50 18.08 -17.25
C LEU A 71 11.50 18.36 -16.10
N ASP A 72 11.92 17.30 -15.41
CA ASP A 72 12.92 17.37 -14.36
C ASP A 72 14.22 18.00 -14.89
N GLY A 73 14.67 19.08 -14.25
CA GLY A 73 15.83 19.88 -14.68
C GLY A 73 15.52 21.19 -15.43
N LEU A 74 14.26 21.50 -15.76
CA LEU A 74 13.86 22.81 -16.29
C LEU A 74 13.32 23.72 -15.18
N THR A 75 13.96 24.87 -14.97
CA THR A 75 13.41 25.93 -14.12
C THR A 75 12.47 26.85 -14.92
N GLU A 76 11.64 27.64 -14.22
CA GLU A 76 10.82 28.69 -14.86
C GLU A 76 11.69 29.71 -15.63
N SER A 77 12.91 29.96 -15.15
CA SER A 77 13.91 30.79 -15.83
C SER A 77 14.37 30.16 -17.15
N ASN A 78 14.67 28.86 -17.15
CA ASN A 78 15.07 28.12 -18.36
C ASN A 78 13.99 28.15 -19.44
N GLU A 79 12.74 27.97 -19.04
CA GLU A 79 11.60 28.01 -19.96
C GLU A 79 11.49 29.37 -20.66
N ALA A 80 11.55 30.47 -19.89
CA ALA A 80 11.45 31.81 -20.44
C ALA A 80 12.59 32.13 -21.41
N VAL A 81 13.83 31.74 -21.06
CA VAL A 81 15.01 31.90 -21.92
C VAL A 81 14.89 31.05 -23.19
N TYR A 82 14.41 29.81 -23.09
CA TYR A 82 14.19 28.95 -24.26
C TYR A 82 13.15 29.54 -25.21
N LEU A 83 12.01 29.99 -24.71
CA LEU A 83 10.96 30.63 -25.53
C LEU A 83 11.48 31.89 -26.22
N PHE A 84 12.34 32.66 -25.55
CA PHE A 84 13.01 33.80 -26.16
C PHE A 84 13.92 33.37 -27.32
N VAL A 85 14.76 32.35 -27.15
CA VAL A 85 15.62 31.80 -28.20
C VAL A 85 14.79 31.23 -29.36
N VAL A 86 13.66 30.58 -29.09
CA VAL A 86 12.72 30.10 -30.12
C VAL A 86 12.12 31.25 -30.93
N SER A 87 11.72 32.34 -30.26
CA SER A 87 11.12 33.50 -30.92
C SER A 87 12.11 34.29 -31.77
N ARG A 88 13.38 34.35 -31.35
CA ARG A 88 14.42 35.18 -31.96
C ARG A 88 15.28 34.41 -32.97
N GLY A 89 15.42 33.10 -32.80
CA GLY A 89 16.34 32.27 -33.55
C GLY A 89 17.78 32.42 -33.04
N LYS A 90 18.68 32.94 -33.88
CA LYS A 90 20.10 33.12 -33.51
C LYS A 90 20.24 34.15 -32.40
N THR A 91 20.72 33.72 -31.24
CA THR A 91 20.75 34.50 -30.00
C THR A 91 22.14 34.46 -29.36
N LEU A 92 22.68 35.61 -28.95
CA LEU A 92 23.93 35.71 -28.20
C LEU A 92 23.67 35.69 -26.68
N VAL A 93 24.72 35.45 -25.90
CA VAL A 93 24.65 35.56 -24.44
C VAL A 93 24.22 36.96 -24.00
N ASP A 94 24.77 38.00 -24.64
CA ASP A 94 24.44 39.41 -24.35
C ASP A 94 22.98 39.75 -24.63
N ASP A 95 22.35 39.07 -25.59
CA ASP A 95 20.93 39.23 -25.90
C ASP A 95 20.04 38.73 -24.77
N VAL A 96 20.41 37.60 -24.16
CA VAL A 96 19.70 37.01 -23.02
C VAL A 96 19.94 37.85 -21.77
N ALA A 97 21.19 38.23 -21.51
CA ALA A 97 21.57 39.11 -20.40
C ALA A 97 20.75 40.41 -20.41
N SER A 98 20.68 41.07 -21.57
CA SER A 98 19.94 42.33 -21.74
C SER A 98 18.42 42.16 -21.64
N ARG A 99 17.87 41.04 -22.14
CA ARG A 99 16.41 40.81 -22.16
C ARG A 99 15.82 40.50 -20.78
N PHE A 100 16.56 39.75 -19.98
CA PHE A 100 16.14 39.22 -18.68
C PHE A 100 16.79 39.94 -17.49
N ASP A 101 17.57 41.00 -17.75
CA ASP A 101 18.32 41.77 -16.74
C ASP A 101 19.21 40.87 -15.87
N LEU A 102 19.91 39.94 -16.52
CA LEU A 102 20.78 38.95 -15.88
C LEU A 102 22.25 39.34 -16.06
N PRO A 103 23.12 39.01 -15.09
CA PRO A 103 24.56 39.00 -15.31
C PRO A 103 24.92 38.10 -16.50
N VAL A 104 25.93 38.50 -17.29
CA VAL A 104 26.39 37.77 -18.49
C VAL A 104 26.75 36.31 -18.15
N GLU A 105 27.36 36.09 -16.98
CA GLU A 105 27.71 34.76 -16.47
C GLU A 105 26.48 33.89 -16.23
N SER A 106 25.42 34.45 -15.64
CA SER A 106 24.15 33.77 -15.41
C SER A 106 23.44 33.47 -16.72
N ALA A 107 23.39 34.43 -17.65
CA ALA A 107 22.81 34.23 -18.98
C ALA A 107 23.53 33.13 -19.77
N ALA A 108 24.86 33.04 -19.65
CA ALA A 108 25.65 31.96 -20.24
C ALA A 108 25.33 30.60 -19.60
N ALA A 109 25.21 30.55 -18.26
CA ALA A 109 24.85 29.33 -17.54
C ALA A 109 23.45 28.81 -17.92
N GLU A 110 22.48 29.70 -18.09
CA GLU A 110 21.11 29.35 -18.51
C GLU A 110 21.09 28.75 -19.93
N LEU A 111 21.82 29.38 -20.87
CA LEU A 111 21.95 28.87 -22.24
C LEU A 111 22.70 27.53 -22.29
N GLU A 112 23.70 27.33 -21.43
CA GLU A 112 24.46 26.09 -21.33
C GLU A 112 23.64 24.97 -20.69
N SER A 113 22.79 25.29 -19.70
CA SER A 113 21.80 24.36 -19.12
C SER A 113 20.82 23.88 -20.20
N LEU A 114 20.25 24.81 -20.98
CA LEU A 114 19.38 24.48 -22.10
C LEU A 114 20.11 23.65 -23.18
N ARG A 115 21.41 23.89 -23.39
CA ARG A 115 22.24 23.11 -24.32
C ARG A 115 22.46 21.69 -23.80
N ALA A 116 22.70 21.51 -22.50
CA ALA A 116 22.85 20.19 -21.88
C ALA A 116 21.55 19.37 -21.95
N LEU A 117 20.40 20.05 -21.87
CA LEU A 117 19.07 19.46 -22.08
C LEU A 117 18.73 19.21 -23.56
N GLY A 118 19.57 19.68 -24.50
CA GLY A 118 19.38 19.49 -25.94
C GLY A 118 18.32 20.40 -26.57
N LEU A 119 17.89 21.44 -25.86
CA LEU A 119 16.86 22.39 -26.30
C LEU A 119 17.45 23.51 -27.17
N VAL A 120 18.72 23.85 -26.99
CA VAL A 120 19.45 24.79 -27.85
C VAL A 120 20.76 24.16 -28.33
N SER A 121 21.22 24.60 -29.49
CA SER A 121 22.52 24.23 -30.06
C SER A 121 23.40 25.46 -30.19
N ARG A 122 24.71 25.29 -29.99
CA ARG A 122 25.70 26.35 -30.19
C ARG A 122 26.37 26.15 -31.53
N GLU A 123 26.39 27.19 -32.35
CA GLU A 123 27.04 27.16 -33.66
C GLU A 123 28.57 27.15 -33.47
N ILE A 124 29.28 26.29 -34.21
CA ILE A 124 30.74 26.09 -34.07
C ILE A 124 31.55 27.27 -34.66
N SER A 125 30.88 28.26 -35.26
CA SER A 125 31.51 29.48 -35.81
C SER A 125 32.05 30.42 -34.73
N GLU A 126 33.02 31.28 -35.09
CA GLU A 126 33.64 32.30 -34.21
C GLU A 126 32.64 33.23 -33.51
N SER A 127 31.43 33.36 -34.02
CA SER A 127 30.40 34.26 -33.50
C SER A 127 29.65 33.74 -32.27
N GLY A 128 29.74 32.45 -31.94
CA GLY A 128 29.23 31.89 -30.68
C GLY A 128 27.71 31.90 -30.45
N TYR A 129 26.89 32.01 -31.50
CA TYR A 129 25.43 32.05 -31.39
C TYR A 129 24.83 30.73 -30.86
N TYR A 130 23.71 30.87 -30.14
CA TYR A 130 22.80 29.79 -29.79
C TYR A 130 21.59 29.82 -30.73
N SER A 131 21.13 28.64 -31.15
CA SER A 131 19.93 28.46 -31.97
C SER A 131 19.00 27.44 -31.33
N PRO A 132 17.67 27.63 -31.42
CA PRO A 132 16.72 26.69 -30.86
C PRO A 132 16.77 25.37 -31.62
N VAL A 133 16.68 24.26 -30.88
CA VAL A 133 16.33 22.96 -31.44
C VAL A 133 14.81 22.85 -31.45
N ASP A 134 14.24 22.32 -32.54
CA ASP A 134 12.79 22.14 -32.66
C ASP A 134 12.27 21.27 -31.50
N PRO A 135 11.33 21.78 -30.69
CA PRO A 135 10.88 21.12 -29.47
C PRO A 135 10.27 19.75 -29.73
N ARG A 136 9.71 19.51 -30.93
CA ARG A 136 9.18 18.20 -31.32
C ARG A 136 10.26 17.12 -31.40
N PHE A 137 11.51 17.50 -31.63
CA PHE A 137 12.65 16.57 -31.63
C PHE A 137 13.40 16.59 -30.31
N ALA A 138 13.57 17.77 -29.69
CA ALA A 138 14.30 17.90 -28.43
C ALA A 138 13.56 17.20 -27.26
N VAL A 139 12.23 17.37 -27.16
CA VAL A 139 11.43 16.72 -26.10
C VAL A 139 11.38 15.21 -26.32
N THR A 140 11.21 14.73 -27.56
CA THR A 140 11.25 13.30 -27.86
C THR A 140 12.59 12.68 -27.51
N SER A 141 13.71 13.34 -27.84
CA SER A 141 15.04 12.84 -27.48
C SER A 141 15.27 12.78 -25.97
N LEU A 142 14.71 13.73 -25.21
CA LEU A 142 14.77 13.71 -23.74
C LEU A 142 13.93 12.55 -23.18
N LEU A 143 12.72 12.34 -23.70
CA LEU A 143 11.86 11.21 -23.32
C LEU A 143 12.53 9.87 -23.63
N ASP A 144 13.15 9.74 -24.80
CA ASP A 144 13.90 8.52 -25.18
C ASP A 144 15.07 8.26 -24.24
N ARG A 145 15.78 9.31 -23.82
CA ARG A 145 16.87 9.20 -22.83
C ARG A 145 16.34 8.73 -21.47
N LEU A 146 15.27 9.35 -20.97
CA LEU A 146 14.64 8.95 -19.71
C LEU A 146 14.14 7.50 -19.75
N ASN A 147 13.48 7.12 -20.85
CA ASN A 147 13.02 5.74 -21.06
C ASN A 147 14.19 4.76 -21.13
N SER A 148 15.32 5.15 -21.71
CA SER A 148 16.54 4.34 -21.75
C SER A 148 17.15 4.16 -20.36
N GLU A 149 17.21 5.21 -19.53
CA GLU A 149 17.68 5.10 -18.15
C GLU A 149 16.75 4.21 -17.31
N LEU A 150 15.43 4.36 -17.46
CA LEU A 150 14.46 3.46 -16.83
C LEU A 150 14.62 2.01 -17.31
N GLY A 151 14.92 1.82 -18.59
CA GLY A 151 15.26 0.52 -19.17
C GLY A 151 16.48 -0.09 -18.48
N ARG A 152 17.57 0.66 -18.32
CA ARG A 152 18.78 0.20 -17.62
C ARG A 152 18.51 -0.18 -16.18
N VAL A 153 17.74 0.62 -15.44
CA VAL A 153 17.35 0.29 -14.06
C VAL A 153 16.56 -1.01 -14.02
N ARG A 154 15.62 -1.21 -14.96
CA ARG A 154 14.86 -2.47 -15.07
C ARG A 154 15.74 -3.67 -15.40
N GLU A 155 16.74 -3.51 -16.27
CA GLU A 155 17.70 -4.55 -16.60
C GLU A 155 18.63 -4.92 -15.42
N LEU A 156 18.87 -3.98 -14.50
CA LEU A 156 19.63 -4.26 -13.28
C LEU A 156 18.85 -5.12 -12.28
N ILE A 157 17.51 -5.10 -12.31
CA ILE A 157 16.68 -5.85 -11.34
C ILE A 157 16.97 -7.36 -11.38
N PRO A 158 16.94 -8.06 -12.54
CA PRO A 158 17.29 -9.48 -12.59
C PRO A 158 18.72 -9.77 -12.14
N VAL A 159 19.69 -8.91 -12.48
CA VAL A 159 21.10 -9.10 -12.11
C VAL A 159 21.30 -8.97 -10.59
N LEU A 160 20.63 -7.98 -9.97
CA LEU A 160 20.62 -7.83 -8.52
C LEU A 160 19.89 -8.98 -7.85
N GLY A 161 18.77 -9.43 -8.42
CA GLY A 161 18.01 -10.60 -8.00
C GLY A 161 18.88 -11.87 -8.00
N GLU A 162 19.57 -12.17 -9.11
CA GLU A 162 20.46 -13.33 -9.20
C GLU A 162 21.64 -13.24 -8.21
N ARG A 163 22.24 -12.06 -8.05
CA ARG A 163 23.30 -11.87 -7.05
C ARG A 163 22.78 -12.13 -5.63
N PHE A 164 21.60 -11.61 -5.32
CA PHE A 164 20.93 -11.80 -4.05
C PHE A 164 20.60 -13.28 -3.83
N ASP A 165 20.01 -13.94 -4.82
CA ASP A 165 19.67 -15.36 -4.80
C ASP A 165 20.92 -16.24 -4.65
N ARG A 166 22.05 -15.89 -5.27
CA ARG A 166 23.32 -16.59 -5.05
C ARG A 166 23.87 -16.37 -3.66
N THR A 167 23.73 -15.19 -3.07
CA THR A 167 24.09 -14.98 -1.66
C THR A 167 23.20 -15.84 -0.76
N LEU A 168 21.90 -15.92 -1.05
CA LEU A 168 20.97 -16.80 -0.35
C LEU A 168 21.28 -18.29 -0.57
N THR A 169 21.67 -18.70 -1.78
CA THR A 169 21.95 -20.10 -2.16
C THR A 169 23.31 -20.54 -1.62
N ALA A 170 24.29 -19.65 -1.57
CA ALA A 170 25.58 -19.88 -0.91
C ALA A 170 25.41 -20.03 0.61
N THR A 171 24.37 -19.42 1.20
CA THR A 171 23.95 -19.73 2.59
C THR A 171 23.01 -20.94 2.69
N ALA A 172 22.31 -21.30 1.60
CA ALA A 172 21.34 -22.40 1.58
C ALA A 172 21.94 -23.76 1.21
N SER A 173 23.26 -23.88 1.01
CA SER A 173 23.89 -25.19 0.81
C SER A 173 23.84 -26.09 2.05
N THR A 174 23.21 -25.66 3.16
CA THR A 174 23.00 -26.51 4.33
C THR A 174 21.68 -26.33 5.09
N ASP A 175 20.98 -25.19 5.03
CA ASP A 175 19.76 -25.01 5.84
C ASP A 175 18.59 -24.36 5.08
N GLU A 176 17.54 -25.15 4.80
CA GLU A 176 16.20 -24.67 4.42
C GLU A 176 15.51 -23.87 5.54
N THR A 177 16.11 -23.89 6.73
CA THR A 177 15.57 -23.37 7.99
C THR A 177 16.67 -22.65 8.77
N LEU A 178 16.54 -21.34 8.91
CA LEU A 178 17.47 -20.48 9.63
C LEU A 178 16.94 -20.19 11.03
N VAL A 179 17.77 -20.38 12.05
CA VAL A 179 17.49 -19.91 13.41
C VAL A 179 18.04 -18.50 13.57
N LEU A 180 17.19 -17.58 13.97
CA LEU A 180 17.51 -16.20 14.28
C LEU A 180 17.52 -16.04 15.80
N SER A 181 18.57 -15.44 16.34
CA SER A 181 18.71 -15.21 17.79
C SER A 181 18.74 -13.73 18.17
N ASP A 182 18.57 -12.84 17.20
CA ASP A 182 18.68 -11.40 17.37
C ASP A 182 17.38 -10.68 16.99
N ARG A 183 16.98 -9.72 17.82
CA ARG A 183 15.73 -8.96 17.69
C ARG A 183 15.70 -8.14 16.39
N ASP A 184 16.81 -7.49 16.04
CA ASP A 184 16.87 -6.63 14.85
C ASP A 184 16.81 -7.48 13.57
N THR A 185 17.46 -8.64 13.60
CA THR A 185 17.42 -9.63 12.53
C THR A 185 16.02 -10.19 12.32
N VAL A 186 15.29 -10.53 13.40
CA VAL A 186 13.88 -10.96 13.31
C VAL A 186 13.00 -9.86 12.75
N ALA A 187 13.15 -8.62 13.21
CA ALA A 187 12.40 -7.49 12.69
C ALA A 187 12.69 -7.26 11.19
N ALA A 188 13.97 -7.29 10.78
CA ALA A 188 14.37 -7.16 9.38
C ALA A 188 13.77 -8.27 8.50
N TRP A 189 13.75 -9.52 8.98
CA TRP A 189 13.13 -10.63 8.28
C TRP A 189 11.62 -10.49 8.14
N TYR A 190 10.93 -10.06 9.20
CA TYR A 190 9.48 -9.82 9.14
C TYR A 190 9.14 -8.76 8.08
N VAL A 191 9.87 -7.66 8.07
CA VAL A 191 9.75 -6.58 7.08
C VAL A 191 10.04 -7.09 5.67
N ARG A 192 11.09 -7.88 5.52
CA ARG A 192 11.46 -8.49 4.24
C ARG A 192 10.35 -9.39 3.71
N LEU A 193 9.74 -10.24 4.54
CA LEU A 193 8.63 -11.10 4.12
C LEU A 193 7.44 -10.29 3.61
N GLN A 194 7.08 -9.20 4.30
CA GLN A 194 6.02 -8.30 3.85
C GLN A 194 6.34 -7.69 2.46
N HIS A 195 7.57 -7.22 2.26
CA HIS A 195 7.97 -6.63 0.98
C HIS A 195 8.01 -7.66 -0.16
N GLN A 196 8.39 -8.89 0.12
CA GLN A 196 8.52 -9.94 -0.89
C GLN A 196 7.20 -10.61 -1.27
N ALA A 197 6.15 -10.48 -0.44
CA ALA A 197 4.84 -11.04 -0.74
C ALA A 197 4.22 -10.46 -2.02
N LEU A 198 3.77 -11.34 -2.90
CA LEU A 198 3.18 -11.01 -4.20
C LEU A 198 1.69 -11.37 -4.29
N ARG A 199 1.23 -12.36 -3.54
CA ARG A 199 -0.10 -12.96 -3.67
C ARG A 199 -0.81 -13.05 -2.33
N ASP A 200 -0.18 -13.64 -1.33
CA ASP A 200 -0.79 -13.81 -0.01
C ASP A 200 0.18 -13.54 1.14
N PHE A 201 -0.39 -13.05 2.24
CA PHE A 201 0.32 -12.84 3.49
C PHE A 201 -0.58 -13.25 4.66
N MET A 202 -0.12 -14.22 5.45
CA MET A 202 -0.87 -14.82 6.56
C MET A 202 -0.15 -14.57 7.88
N VAL A 203 -0.85 -14.04 8.88
CA VAL A 203 -0.24 -13.61 10.15
C VAL A 203 -1.01 -14.11 11.37
N PHE A 204 -0.29 -14.68 12.34
CA PHE A 204 -0.73 -14.75 13.73
C PHE A 204 -0.11 -13.60 14.50
N ASP A 205 -0.93 -12.60 14.78
CA ASP A 205 -0.55 -11.41 15.52
C ASP A 205 -0.79 -11.62 17.01
N ARG A 206 0.32 -11.63 17.76
CA ARG A 206 0.30 -11.65 19.23
C ARG A 206 1.51 -10.94 19.83
N PRO A 207 1.37 -10.40 21.06
CA PRO A 207 2.50 -9.92 21.86
C PRO A 207 3.42 -11.07 22.33
N PRO A 208 4.66 -10.77 22.76
CA PRO A 208 5.29 -9.45 22.82
C PRO A 208 5.72 -8.93 21.43
N TYR A 209 5.67 -7.62 21.25
CA TYR A 209 6.18 -6.96 20.04
C TYR A 209 7.66 -6.63 20.19
N VAL A 210 8.45 -7.06 19.20
CA VAL A 210 9.90 -6.85 19.13
C VAL A 210 10.22 -5.38 18.76
N SER A 211 9.25 -4.62 18.28
CA SER A 211 9.34 -3.19 18.02
C SER A 211 7.99 -2.54 18.31
N SER A 212 8.02 -1.27 18.74
CA SER A 212 6.88 -0.34 18.71
C SER A 212 6.29 -0.31 17.29
N PRO A 213 4.98 -0.11 17.07
CA PRO A 213 4.35 -0.29 15.77
C PRO A 213 5.09 0.55 14.73
N LEU A 214 5.85 -0.13 13.87
CA LEU A 214 6.38 0.46 12.66
C LEU A 214 5.16 0.74 11.80
N GLU A 215 4.88 2.03 11.65
CA GLU A 215 4.07 2.69 10.62
C GLU A 215 3.75 1.87 9.36
N PRO A 216 2.60 2.16 8.70
CA PRO A 216 1.74 1.19 8.04
C PRO A 216 2.33 0.59 6.76
N ARG A 217 3.17 -0.45 6.91
CA ARG A 217 3.65 -1.26 5.78
C ARG A 217 2.57 -2.18 5.26
N GLU A 218 1.69 -2.65 6.13
CA GLU A 218 0.51 -3.45 5.80
C GLU A 218 -0.28 -2.76 4.69
N THR A 219 -0.49 -1.43 4.80
CA THR A 219 -1.22 -0.67 3.79
C THR A 219 -0.51 -0.64 2.44
N THR A 220 0.82 -0.56 2.43
CA THR A 220 1.59 -0.61 1.19
C THR A 220 1.51 -2.00 0.56
N VAL A 221 1.54 -3.06 1.37
CA VAL A 221 1.43 -4.44 0.89
C VAL A 221 0.03 -4.73 0.35
N ILE A 222 -1.00 -4.37 1.11
CA ILE A 222 -2.41 -4.53 0.73
C ILE A 222 -2.71 -3.71 -0.53
N GLY A 223 -2.17 -2.48 -0.64
CA GLY A 223 -2.32 -1.62 -1.82
C GLY A 223 -1.73 -2.21 -3.12
N ARG A 224 -0.79 -3.17 -3.02
CA ARG A 224 -0.28 -3.93 -4.17
C ARG A 224 -1.22 -5.06 -4.63
N GLY A 225 -2.34 -5.28 -3.94
CA GLY A 225 -3.30 -6.35 -4.23
C GLY A 225 -2.97 -7.70 -3.57
N VAL A 226 -2.07 -7.72 -2.58
CA VAL A 226 -1.75 -8.93 -1.80
C VAL A 226 -2.91 -9.26 -0.86
N LEU A 227 -3.37 -10.51 -0.86
CA LEU A 227 -4.39 -11.00 0.07
C LEU A 227 -3.80 -11.10 1.48
N TRP A 228 -4.10 -10.12 2.32
CA TRP A 228 -3.63 -10.05 3.69
C TRP A 228 -4.67 -10.63 4.65
N ARG A 229 -4.30 -11.69 5.38
CA ARG A 229 -5.15 -12.35 6.39
C ARG A 229 -4.43 -12.36 7.74
N ALA A 230 -5.03 -11.74 8.74
CA ALA A 230 -4.50 -11.74 10.10
C ALA A 230 -5.47 -12.37 11.09
N VAL A 231 -4.92 -13.21 11.96
CA VAL A 231 -5.59 -13.67 13.17
C VAL A 231 -4.89 -13.04 14.36
N TYR A 232 -5.63 -12.27 15.14
CA TYR A 232 -5.17 -11.60 16.35
C TYR A 232 -5.51 -12.43 17.59
N ALA A 233 -4.59 -12.49 18.55
CA ALA A 233 -4.92 -12.92 19.91
C ALA A 233 -5.73 -11.82 20.61
N ALA A 234 -6.62 -12.18 21.54
CA ALA A 234 -7.38 -11.20 22.33
C ALA A 234 -6.45 -10.18 23.04
N GLN A 235 -5.29 -10.64 23.52
CA GLN A 235 -4.25 -9.80 24.13
C GLN A 235 -3.72 -8.68 23.22
N SER A 236 -3.79 -8.83 21.89
CA SER A 236 -3.38 -7.77 20.95
C SER A 236 -4.23 -6.51 21.06
N PHE A 237 -5.43 -6.61 21.65
CA PHE A 237 -6.38 -5.52 21.85
C PHE A 237 -6.34 -4.88 23.24
N GLU A 238 -5.44 -5.31 24.13
CA GLU A 238 -5.27 -4.70 25.46
C GLU A 238 -4.56 -3.34 25.40
N ARG A 239 -3.89 -3.02 24.28
CA ARG A 239 -3.23 -1.73 24.07
C ARG A 239 -4.23 -0.68 23.55
N ASP A 240 -4.06 0.55 24.00
CA ASP A 240 -4.85 1.69 23.52
C ASP A 240 -4.75 1.82 21.99
N GLY A 241 -5.90 2.03 21.34
CA GLY A 241 -5.99 2.23 19.89
C GLY A 241 -5.87 0.97 19.02
N ALA A 242 -5.70 -0.22 19.60
CA ALA A 242 -5.63 -1.48 18.83
C ALA A 242 -6.86 -1.75 17.96
N TRP A 243 -8.05 -1.50 18.53
CA TRP A 243 -9.32 -1.69 17.82
C TRP A 243 -9.44 -0.78 16.60
N ASP A 244 -9.11 0.50 16.76
CA ASP A 244 -9.19 1.47 15.68
C ASP A 244 -8.13 1.20 14.60
N GLU A 245 -6.95 0.72 14.98
CA GLU A 245 -5.94 0.27 14.04
C GLU A 245 -6.39 -0.95 13.22
N ALA A 246 -6.88 -2.01 13.86
CA ALA A 246 -7.33 -3.22 13.18
C ALA A 246 -8.50 -2.92 12.22
N ILE A 247 -9.37 -1.98 12.57
CA ILE A 247 -10.49 -1.57 11.71
C ILE A 247 -10.03 -0.74 10.53
N ARG A 248 -9.14 0.23 10.75
CA ARG A 248 -8.53 1.00 9.65
C ARG A 248 -7.83 0.09 8.64
N LEU A 249 -7.17 -0.98 9.09
CA LEU A 249 -6.53 -1.93 8.18
C LEU A 249 -7.57 -2.80 7.45
N THR A 250 -8.64 -3.22 8.13
CA THR A 250 -9.73 -3.95 7.45
C THR A 250 -10.40 -3.11 6.38
N GLU A 251 -10.64 -1.81 6.63
CA GLU A 251 -11.16 -0.87 5.64
C GLU A 251 -10.25 -0.75 4.40
N ARG A 252 -8.95 -1.02 4.58
CA ARG A 252 -7.95 -1.02 3.49
C ARG A 252 -7.86 -2.35 2.75
N GLY A 253 -8.54 -3.40 3.21
CA GLY A 253 -8.61 -4.71 2.56
C GLY A 253 -7.96 -5.86 3.33
N GLU A 254 -7.46 -5.63 4.54
CA GLU A 254 -7.07 -6.74 5.43
C GLU A 254 -8.30 -7.57 5.82
N GLN A 255 -8.16 -8.89 5.82
CA GLN A 255 -9.12 -9.78 6.44
C GLN A 255 -8.65 -10.08 7.86
N ALA A 256 -9.29 -9.48 8.86
CA ALA A 256 -8.91 -9.60 10.25
C ALA A 256 -9.90 -10.46 11.06
N ARG A 257 -9.37 -11.40 11.85
CA ARG A 257 -10.15 -12.23 12.78
C ARG A 257 -9.47 -12.30 14.15
N ILE A 258 -10.23 -12.68 15.18
CA ILE A 258 -9.78 -12.76 16.57
C ILE A 258 -10.01 -14.17 17.12
N VAL A 259 -9.05 -14.63 17.92
CA VAL A 259 -9.17 -15.81 18.78
C VAL A 259 -8.75 -15.47 20.22
N PRO A 260 -9.20 -16.23 21.24
CA PRO A 260 -8.76 -16.00 22.61
C PRO A 260 -7.24 -16.08 22.78
N GLU A 261 -6.60 -17.06 22.15
CA GLU A 261 -5.16 -17.30 22.26
C GLU A 261 -4.58 -17.86 20.95
N LEU A 262 -3.32 -17.51 20.69
CA LEU A 262 -2.53 -18.02 19.58
C LEU A 262 -1.30 -18.78 20.08
N PRO A 263 -1.01 -19.97 19.52
CA PRO A 263 0.07 -20.83 20.00
C PRO A 263 1.46 -20.27 19.72
N VAL A 264 1.61 -19.52 18.62
CA VAL A 264 2.88 -18.93 18.17
C VAL A 264 2.62 -17.59 17.48
N LYS A 265 3.67 -16.77 17.39
CA LYS A 265 3.70 -15.65 16.45
C LYS A 265 4.21 -16.17 15.11
N LEU A 266 3.45 -15.92 14.05
CA LEU A 266 3.65 -16.53 12.73
C LEU A 266 3.43 -15.49 11.64
N ALA A 267 4.28 -15.50 10.62
CA ALA A 267 4.06 -14.78 9.37
C ALA A 267 4.45 -15.69 8.20
N ILE A 268 3.59 -15.78 7.18
CA ILE A 268 3.83 -16.58 5.98
C ILE A 268 3.60 -15.70 4.76
N ALA A 269 4.57 -15.66 3.86
CA ALA A 269 4.47 -14.98 2.58
C ALA A 269 4.35 -16.00 1.44
N ASP A 270 3.39 -15.80 0.54
CA ASP A 270 3.17 -16.56 -0.70
C ASP A 270 3.08 -18.09 -0.53
N ARG A 271 2.85 -18.57 0.71
CA ARG A 271 2.93 -19.99 1.12
C ARG A 271 4.28 -20.65 0.80
N THR A 272 5.36 -19.87 0.70
CA THR A 272 6.70 -20.38 0.38
C THR A 272 7.72 -20.16 1.49
N THR A 273 7.51 -19.14 2.32
CA THR A 273 8.44 -18.80 3.40
C THR A 273 7.67 -18.40 4.64
N ALA A 274 8.05 -18.98 5.78
CA ALA A 274 7.44 -18.70 7.07
C ALA A 274 8.48 -18.19 8.07
N LEU A 275 8.09 -17.22 8.89
CA LEU A 275 8.79 -16.76 10.09
C LEU A 275 7.95 -17.14 11.31
N VAL A 276 8.54 -17.90 12.22
CA VAL A 276 7.88 -18.38 13.44
C VAL A 276 8.70 -17.99 14.66
N SER A 277 8.10 -17.33 15.64
CA SER A 277 8.78 -17.06 16.90
C SER A 277 8.93 -18.35 17.70
N LEU A 278 10.14 -18.61 18.21
CA LEU A 278 10.44 -19.73 19.12
C LEU A 278 10.19 -19.40 20.59
N SER A 279 10.04 -18.11 20.91
CA SER A 279 9.72 -17.68 22.26
C SER A 279 8.54 -16.71 22.26
N VAL A 280 7.75 -16.82 23.31
CA VAL A 280 6.66 -15.91 23.65
C VAL A 280 6.99 -15.07 24.90
N GLU A 281 8.20 -15.21 25.44
CA GLU A 281 8.65 -14.53 26.65
C GLU A 281 9.25 -13.15 26.33
N PRO A 282 8.96 -12.11 27.15
CA PRO A 282 9.61 -10.81 27.01
C PRO A 282 11.14 -10.92 27.11
N GLY A 283 11.86 -10.31 26.16
CA GLY A 283 13.32 -10.27 26.17
C GLY A 283 14.02 -11.40 25.40
N ARG A 284 13.28 -12.43 24.96
CA ARG A 284 13.74 -13.38 23.95
C ARG A 284 13.19 -13.00 22.59
N SER A 285 13.99 -13.15 21.55
CA SER A 285 13.58 -12.88 20.16
C SER A 285 14.07 -13.96 19.22
N ASP A 286 14.17 -15.19 19.74
CA ASP A 286 14.53 -16.35 18.95
C ASP A 286 13.37 -16.64 17.98
N ALA A 287 13.70 -16.80 16.70
CA ALA A 287 12.73 -17.15 15.67
C ALA A 287 13.35 -18.10 14.65
N ILE A 288 12.50 -18.77 13.89
CA ILE A 288 12.90 -19.59 12.75
C ILE A 288 12.34 -18.97 11.48
N VAL A 289 13.18 -18.81 10.47
CA VAL A 289 12.75 -18.60 9.09
C VAL A 289 12.92 -19.90 8.33
N THR A 290 11.87 -20.40 7.70
CA THR A 290 11.94 -21.62 6.91
C THR A 290 11.35 -21.42 5.53
N SER A 291 12.02 -21.98 4.52
CA SER A 291 11.49 -22.16 3.17
C SER A 291 11.30 -23.64 2.83
N SER A 292 11.37 -24.52 3.84
CA SER A 292 11.13 -25.95 3.67
C SER A 292 9.65 -26.20 3.34
N ALA A 293 9.37 -26.66 2.13
CA ALA A 293 7.99 -26.81 1.64
C ALA A 293 7.08 -27.64 2.57
N PRO A 294 7.51 -28.79 3.14
CA PRO A 294 6.67 -29.54 4.08
C PRO A 294 6.36 -28.77 5.37
N LEU A 295 7.33 -28.03 5.91
CA LEU A 295 7.15 -27.26 7.14
C LEU A 295 6.24 -26.04 6.89
N VAL A 296 6.45 -25.33 5.79
CA VAL A 296 5.58 -24.20 5.40
C VAL A 296 4.15 -24.69 5.16
N ALA A 297 3.96 -25.84 4.50
CA ALA A 297 2.63 -26.43 4.31
C ALA A 297 1.94 -26.73 5.66
N ALA A 298 2.65 -27.33 6.63
CA ALA A 298 2.12 -27.59 7.96
C ALA A 298 1.73 -26.30 8.70
N LEU A 299 2.52 -25.24 8.57
CA LEU A 299 2.21 -23.92 9.15
C LEU A 299 1.01 -23.25 8.47
N CYS A 300 0.83 -23.45 7.16
CA CYS A 300 -0.37 -23.01 6.45
C CYS A 300 -1.61 -23.74 6.97
N GLU A 301 -1.55 -25.06 7.18
CA GLU A 301 -2.65 -25.83 7.76
C GLU A 301 -3.00 -25.36 9.18
N LEU A 302 -1.99 -25.07 10.02
CA LEU A 302 -2.20 -24.46 11.34
C LEU A 302 -2.94 -23.12 11.22
N PHE A 303 -2.55 -22.29 10.25
CA PHE A 303 -3.20 -21.02 9.99
C PHE A 303 -4.67 -21.22 9.61
N GLU A 304 -4.98 -22.05 8.62
CA GLU A 304 -6.35 -22.27 8.13
C GLU A 304 -7.26 -22.91 9.22
N ALA A 305 -6.71 -23.83 10.03
CA ALA A 305 -7.42 -24.44 11.15
C ALA A 305 -7.75 -23.43 12.26
N THR A 306 -6.92 -22.40 12.43
CA THR A 306 -7.17 -21.30 13.39
C THR A 306 -8.09 -20.24 12.77
N TRP A 307 -7.92 -19.94 11.49
CA TRP A 307 -8.75 -19.01 10.73
C TRP A 307 -10.22 -19.42 10.73
N SER A 308 -10.50 -20.71 10.49
CA SER A 308 -11.87 -21.26 10.42
C SER A 308 -12.66 -21.14 11.73
N ARG A 309 -11.99 -21.13 12.88
CA ARG A 309 -12.62 -20.95 14.21
C ARG A 309 -12.59 -19.52 14.74
N ALA A 310 -11.90 -18.61 14.04
CA ALA A 310 -11.73 -17.22 14.47
C ALA A 310 -12.95 -16.35 14.10
N VAL A 311 -13.23 -15.35 14.92
CA VAL A 311 -14.37 -14.41 14.74
C VAL A 311 -13.89 -13.15 14.01
N PRO A 312 -14.59 -12.65 12.98
CA PRO A 312 -14.24 -11.38 12.33
C PRO A 312 -14.13 -10.20 13.33
N VAL A 313 -13.12 -9.34 13.15
CA VAL A 313 -12.86 -8.21 14.07
C VAL A 313 -14.06 -7.28 14.20
N GLN A 314 -14.78 -6.98 13.11
CA GLN A 314 -15.96 -6.11 13.13
C GLN A 314 -17.04 -6.68 14.06
N GLN A 315 -17.37 -7.96 13.89
CA GLN A 315 -18.37 -8.64 14.71
C GLN A 315 -17.97 -8.67 16.19
N ALA A 316 -16.67 -8.86 16.46
CA ALA A 316 -16.14 -8.81 17.82
C ALA A 316 -16.23 -7.40 18.44
N ARG A 317 -15.92 -6.34 17.68
CA ARG A 317 -16.07 -4.94 18.14
C ARG A 317 -17.52 -4.62 18.45
N ASP A 318 -18.45 -5.00 17.58
CA ASP A 318 -19.88 -4.74 17.79
C ASP A 318 -20.36 -5.40 19.08
N SER A 319 -19.93 -6.64 19.34
CA SER A 319 -20.25 -7.36 20.58
C SER A 319 -19.68 -6.69 21.84
N VAL A 320 -18.47 -6.12 21.76
CA VAL A 320 -17.85 -5.37 22.87
C VAL A 320 -18.57 -4.03 23.08
N ALA A 321 -18.89 -3.31 22.00
CA ALA A 321 -19.62 -2.04 22.07
C ALA A 321 -21.02 -2.22 22.69
N ASP A 322 -21.69 -3.33 22.39
CA ASP A 322 -22.98 -3.69 23.00
C ASP A 322 -22.84 -3.98 24.50
N LEU A 323 -21.77 -4.69 24.92
CA LEU A 323 -21.47 -4.95 26.34
C LEU A 323 -21.08 -3.68 27.10
N GLU A 324 -20.26 -2.82 26.51
CA GLU A 324 -19.88 -1.53 27.09
C GLU A 324 -21.09 -0.60 27.20
N SER A 325 -21.98 -0.59 26.20
CA SER A 325 -23.24 0.14 26.26
C SER A 325 -24.16 -0.39 27.37
N ALA A 326 -24.18 -1.71 27.58
CA ALA A 326 -24.91 -2.33 28.69
C ALA A 326 -24.27 -2.06 30.07
N GLN A 327 -22.96 -1.78 30.12
CA GLN A 327 -22.18 -1.50 31.33
C GLN A 327 -21.89 -0.01 31.58
N ARG A 328 -22.29 0.88 30.66
CA ARG A 328 -22.11 2.32 30.79
C ARG A 328 -22.82 2.82 32.06
N GLY A 329 -22.17 3.72 32.80
CA GLY A 329 -22.82 4.48 33.86
C GLY A 329 -23.60 5.67 33.29
N PRO A 330 -24.66 6.15 33.96
CA PRO A 330 -25.43 7.30 33.53
C PRO A 330 -24.58 8.57 33.64
N THR A 331 -24.75 9.50 32.70
CA THR A 331 -24.17 10.85 32.83
C THR A 331 -24.80 11.58 34.02
N SER A 332 -24.15 12.64 34.52
CA SER A 332 -24.69 13.44 35.63
C SER A 332 -26.08 14.03 35.36
N GLU A 333 -26.38 14.39 34.10
CA GLU A 333 -27.70 14.86 33.69
C GLU A 333 -28.75 13.74 33.72
N GLU A 334 -28.38 12.54 33.25
CA GLU A 334 -29.24 11.35 33.28
C GLU A 334 -29.49 10.86 34.70
N GLN A 335 -28.47 10.89 35.58
CA GLN A 335 -28.63 10.61 37.01
C GLN A 335 -29.61 11.57 37.65
N SER A 336 -29.47 12.87 37.36
CA SER A 336 -30.39 13.89 37.87
C SER A 336 -31.81 13.68 37.36
N LEU A 337 -31.97 13.33 36.08
CA LEU A 337 -33.25 13.00 35.48
C LEU A 337 -33.88 11.75 36.10
N LEU A 338 -33.10 10.69 36.29
CA LEU A 338 -33.55 9.44 36.93
C LEU A 338 -33.92 9.66 38.39
N ALA A 339 -33.17 10.46 39.14
CA ALA A 339 -33.51 10.82 40.52
C ALA A 339 -34.85 11.59 40.60
N LEU A 340 -35.07 12.55 39.70
CA LEU A 340 -36.34 13.29 39.62
C LEU A 340 -37.50 12.37 39.20
N MET A 341 -37.27 11.44 38.27
CA MET A 341 -38.27 10.45 37.85
C MET A 341 -38.62 9.48 38.99
N SER A 342 -37.63 8.97 39.72
CA SER A 342 -37.81 8.09 40.89
C SER A 342 -38.51 8.80 42.04
N ALA A 343 -38.31 10.12 42.19
CA ALA A 343 -39.04 10.96 43.13
C ALA A 343 -40.47 11.32 42.68
N GLY A 344 -40.92 10.86 41.50
CA GLY A 344 -42.26 11.10 40.97
C GLY A 344 -42.51 12.55 40.53
N VAL A 345 -41.46 13.31 40.25
CA VAL A 345 -41.57 14.70 39.81
C VAL A 345 -42.18 14.76 38.40
N LYS A 346 -43.16 15.65 38.19
CA LYS A 346 -43.79 15.86 36.88
C LYS A 346 -42.83 16.49 35.88
N ASP A 347 -42.98 16.14 34.61
CA ASP A 347 -42.14 16.62 33.49
C ASP A 347 -41.95 18.14 33.48
N GLU A 348 -42.99 18.92 33.75
CA GLU A 348 -42.91 20.39 33.73
C GLU A 348 -42.01 20.93 34.86
N ALA A 349 -41.98 20.26 36.01
CA ALA A 349 -41.14 20.63 37.14
C ALA A 349 -39.70 20.13 36.96
N ALA A 350 -39.53 18.91 36.45
CA ALA A 350 -38.22 18.34 36.14
C ALA A 350 -37.50 19.13 35.02
N ALA A 351 -38.23 19.52 33.97
CA ALA A 351 -37.71 20.35 32.89
C ALA A 351 -37.21 21.71 33.40
N ARG A 352 -37.95 22.33 34.33
CA ARG A 352 -37.55 23.59 34.98
C ARG A 352 -36.30 23.42 35.85
N HIS A 353 -36.20 22.31 36.58
CA HIS A 353 -35.05 22.02 37.42
C HIS A 353 -33.77 21.80 36.59
N LEU A 354 -33.90 21.14 35.43
CA LEU A 354 -32.79 20.86 34.53
C LEU A 354 -32.51 21.98 33.51
N GLY A 355 -33.28 23.09 33.53
CA GLY A 355 -33.07 24.22 32.62
C GLY A 355 -33.37 23.92 31.14
N ILE A 356 -34.19 22.92 30.84
CA ILE A 356 -34.51 22.48 29.46
C ILE A 356 -36.00 22.61 29.13
N SER A 357 -36.35 22.51 27.84
CA SER A 357 -37.77 22.45 27.43
C SER A 357 -38.41 21.10 27.78
N VAL A 358 -39.72 21.11 28.04
CA VAL A 358 -40.51 19.87 28.31
C VAL A 358 -40.40 18.87 27.16
N ARG A 359 -40.31 19.34 25.92
CA ARG A 359 -40.09 18.49 24.74
C ARG A 359 -38.74 17.77 24.80
N SER A 360 -37.68 18.49 25.16
CA SER A 360 -36.34 17.92 25.29
C SER A 360 -36.26 16.93 26.44
N LEU A 361 -36.93 17.23 27.57
CA LEU A 361 -37.03 16.31 28.70
C LEU A 361 -37.73 15.00 28.27
N ARG A 362 -38.88 15.09 27.61
CA ARG A 362 -39.64 13.91 27.16
C ARG A 362 -38.85 13.04 26.18
N ARG A 363 -38.10 13.67 25.26
CA ARG A 363 -37.20 12.94 24.36
C ARG A 363 -36.13 12.19 25.17
N ARG A 364 -35.40 12.88 26.05
CA ARG A 364 -34.36 12.28 26.89
C ARG A 364 -34.89 11.18 27.81
N SER A 365 -36.08 11.35 28.39
CA SER A 365 -36.73 10.30 29.17
C SER A 365 -37.10 9.08 28.32
N HIS A 366 -37.51 9.28 27.07
CA HIS A 366 -37.78 8.18 26.14
C HIS A 366 -36.49 7.46 25.75
N ASP A 367 -35.43 8.20 25.43
CA ASP A 367 -34.12 7.64 25.11
C ASP A 367 -33.60 6.78 26.29
N LEU A 368 -33.73 7.27 27.53
CA LEU A 368 -33.40 6.52 28.75
C LEU A 368 -34.28 5.28 28.98
N LEU A 369 -35.57 5.35 28.66
CA LEU A 369 -36.46 4.19 28.74
C LEU A 369 -36.03 3.08 27.78
N VAL A 370 -35.63 3.46 26.55
CA VAL A 370 -35.09 2.53 25.55
C VAL A 370 -33.77 1.94 26.01
N GLU A 371 -32.83 2.76 26.50
CA GLU A 371 -31.51 2.31 27.01
C GLU A 371 -31.62 1.39 28.24
N LEU A 372 -32.60 1.64 29.11
CA LEU A 372 -32.90 0.79 30.26
C LEU A 372 -33.74 -0.44 29.89
N GLY A 373 -34.30 -0.52 28.67
CA GLY A 373 -35.21 -1.61 28.29
C GLY A 373 -36.50 -1.62 29.11
N ALA A 374 -37.01 -0.45 29.46
CA ALA A 374 -38.17 -0.26 30.32
C ALA A 374 -39.36 0.33 29.54
N ASP A 375 -40.54 -0.26 29.70
CA ASP A 375 -41.76 0.18 29.01
C ASP A 375 -42.40 1.40 29.69
N ASN A 376 -42.03 1.67 30.95
CA ASN A 376 -42.58 2.78 31.72
C ASN A 376 -41.58 3.32 32.76
N ARG A 377 -41.88 4.53 33.27
CA ARG A 377 -41.01 5.27 34.19
C ARG A 377 -40.74 4.54 35.50
N PHE A 378 -41.70 3.74 35.97
CA PHE A 378 -41.53 2.94 37.17
C PHE A 378 -40.54 1.80 36.94
N GLN A 379 -40.68 1.06 35.84
CA GLN A 379 -39.71 0.04 35.43
C GLN A 379 -38.32 0.64 35.20
N ALA A 380 -38.23 1.83 34.60
CA ALA A 380 -36.95 2.52 34.43
C ALA A 380 -36.27 2.83 35.76
N GLY A 381 -37.02 3.27 36.78
CA GLY A 381 -36.49 3.50 38.13
C GLY A 381 -35.98 2.22 38.80
N VAL A 382 -36.72 1.11 38.67
CA VAL A 382 -36.32 -0.21 39.20
C VAL A 382 -35.07 -0.73 38.51
N GLU A 383 -35.00 -0.62 37.19
CA GLU A 383 -33.85 -1.08 36.42
C GLU A 383 -32.63 -0.19 36.63
N ALA A 384 -32.81 1.13 36.74
CA ALA A 384 -31.76 2.07 37.12
C ALA A 384 -31.17 1.73 38.50
N ALA A 385 -32.02 1.45 39.50
CA ALA A 385 -31.55 1.01 40.82
C ALA A 385 -30.81 -0.34 40.75
N ARG A 386 -31.30 -1.30 39.95
CA ARG A 386 -30.65 -2.61 39.75
C ARG A 386 -29.27 -2.47 39.12
N ARG A 387 -29.09 -1.49 38.22
CA ARG A 387 -27.81 -1.15 37.57
C ARG A 387 -26.92 -0.21 38.40
N GLY A 388 -27.38 0.27 39.56
CA GLY A 388 -26.63 1.21 40.40
C GLY A 388 -26.54 2.64 39.83
N TRP A 389 -27.53 3.05 39.05
CA TRP A 389 -27.59 4.36 38.38
C TRP A 389 -28.21 5.47 39.25
N VAL A 390 -28.87 5.12 40.37
CA VAL A 390 -29.54 6.02 41.33
C VAL A 390 -29.41 5.53 42.77
#